data_AF-A0A431KYB0-F1
#
_entry.id   AF-A0A431KYB0-F1
#
_cell.length_a   1.000
_cell.length_b   1.000
_cell.length_c   1.000
_cell.angle_alpha   90.00
_cell.angle_beta   90.00
_cell.angle_gamma   90.00
#
_symmetry.space_group_name_H-M   'P 1'
#
loop_
_entity.id
_entity.type
_entity.pdbx_description
1 polymer ?
#
loop_
_entity_poly.entity_id
_entity_poly.type
_entity_poly.pdbx_seq_one_letter_code
_entity_poly.pdbx_strand_id
1 'polypeptide(L)'
;MAHPEVVQRPSTSFPRRLITYLKARAGEEDKQKHFLYSLAIQLFFMVAGFDAWTSIVLTLCIGYAKEIWDEHFGSGFCWHDQLANLLGALYAIGLWHIPALGHWAT
;
A
#
# COMPACT_ATOMS: atom_id res chain seq x y z
N MET A 1 -32.38 41.95 -7.91
CA MET A 1 -31.21 41.56 -7.10
C MET A 1 -31.26 40.06 -6.95
N ALA A 2 -30.40 39.33 -7.66
CA ALA A 2 -30.41 37.87 -7.70
C ALA A 2 -29.78 37.29 -6.43
N HIS A 3 -30.49 36.39 -5.77
CA HIS A 3 -29.97 35.57 -4.68
C HIS A 3 -28.89 34.60 -5.22
N PRO A 4 -27.82 34.34 -4.46
CA PRO A 4 -26.80 33.38 -4.87
C PRO A 4 -27.40 31.98 -5.01
N GLU A 5 -27.13 31.34 -6.16
CA GLU A 5 -27.44 29.95 -6.43
C GLU A 5 -26.89 29.05 -5.32
N VAL A 6 -27.79 28.33 -4.66
CA VAL A 6 -27.44 27.20 -3.83
C VAL A 6 -26.80 26.16 -4.75
N VAL A 7 -25.48 26.08 -4.74
CA VAL A 7 -24.73 25.01 -5.41
C VAL A 7 -25.23 23.67 -4.86
N GLN A 8 -26.13 23.03 -5.61
CA GLN A 8 -26.61 21.69 -5.33
C GLN A 8 -25.42 20.74 -5.35
N ARG A 9 -24.96 20.33 -4.17
CA ARG A 9 -23.92 19.30 -4.05
C ARG A 9 -24.53 17.98 -4.55
N PRO A 10 -23.91 17.27 -5.51
CA PRO A 10 -24.46 16.01 -5.99
C PRO A 10 -24.51 15.00 -4.85
N SER A 11 -25.75 14.60 -4.51
CA SER A 11 -26.10 13.55 -3.55
C SER A 11 -25.68 12.19 -4.11
N THR A 12 -24.39 11.90 -4.07
CA THR A 12 -23.86 10.55 -4.26
C THR A 12 -23.65 9.94 -2.88
N SER A 13 -24.16 8.72 -2.68
CA SER A 13 -24.03 8.01 -1.41
C SER A 13 -22.57 7.97 -0.95
N PHE A 14 -22.32 8.31 0.32
CA PHE A 14 -21.01 8.28 0.98
C PHE A 14 -20.06 7.15 0.51
N PRO A 15 -20.50 5.87 0.40
CA PRO A 15 -19.63 4.79 -0.07
C PRO A 15 -19.07 4.99 -1.49
N ARG A 16 -19.83 5.58 -2.42
CA ARG A 16 -19.35 5.80 -3.78
C ARG A 16 -18.25 6.87 -3.82
N ARG A 17 -18.38 7.92 -3.00
CA ARG A 17 -17.35 8.98 -2.91
C ARG A 17 -16.05 8.44 -2.30
N LEU A 18 -16.18 7.60 -1.27
CA LEU A 18 -15.04 6.94 -0.64
C LEU A 18 -14.29 6.03 -1.64
N ILE A 19 -15.01 5.19 -2.38
CA ILE A 19 -14.40 4.29 -3.37
C ILE A 19 -13.68 5.09 -4.47
N THR A 20 -14.29 6.14 -5.02
CA THR A 20 -13.66 6.97 -6.05
C THR A 20 -12.40 7.66 -5.52
N TYR A 21 -12.44 8.18 -4.29
CA TYR A 21 -11.29 8.80 -3.64
C TYR A 21 -10.14 7.80 -3.44
N LEU A 22 -10.44 6.61 -2.89
CA LEU A 22 -9.45 5.56 -2.67
C LEU A 22 -8.83 5.08 -3.99
N LYS A 23 -9.63 4.94 -5.06
CA LYS A 23 -9.13 4.58 -6.40
C LYS A 23 -8.19 5.65 -6.96
N ALA A 24 -8.56 6.93 -6.83
CA ALA A 24 -7.70 8.02 -7.27
C ALA A 24 -6.36 8.02 -6.50
N ARG A 25 -6.41 7.83 -5.19
CA ARG A 25 -5.22 7.80 -4.32
C ARG A 25 -4.32 6.58 -4.59
N ALA A 26 -4.90 5.41 -4.83
CA ALA A 26 -4.17 4.20 -5.20
C ALA A 26 -3.54 4.28 -6.60
N GLY A 27 -4.08 5.14 -7.47
CA GLY A 27 -3.55 5.39 -8.80
C GLY A 27 -2.29 6.26 -8.83
N GLU A 28 -1.91 6.87 -7.70
CA GLU A 28 -0.69 7.68 -7.62
C GLU A 28 0.55 6.79 -7.79
N GLU A 29 1.45 7.15 -8.71
CA GLU A 29 2.66 6.38 -9.02
C GLU A 29 3.52 6.12 -7.78
N ASP A 30 3.55 7.08 -6.85
CA ASP A 30 4.23 6.94 -5.57
C ASP A 30 3.69 5.75 -4.77
N LYS A 31 2.37 5.62 -4.63
CA LYS A 31 1.73 4.51 -3.89
C LYS A 31 1.94 3.17 -4.58
N GLN A 32 2.00 3.15 -5.90
CA GLN A 32 2.33 1.94 -6.66
C GLN A 32 3.78 1.50 -6.42
N LYS A 33 4.71 2.44 -6.31
CA LYS A 33 6.12 2.12 -5.97
C LYS A 33 6.21 1.51 -4.58
N HIS A 34 5.55 2.09 -3.57
CA HIS A 34 5.51 1.53 -2.22
C HIS A 34 4.96 0.10 -2.20
N PHE A 35 3.85 -0.14 -2.91
CA PHE A 35 3.32 -1.48 -3.09
C PHE A 35 4.32 -2.43 -3.77
N LEU A 36 4.98 -2.01 -4.85
CA LEU A 36 5.89 -2.86 -5.61
C LEU A 36 7.18 -3.16 -4.84
N TYR A 37 7.75 -2.17 -4.15
CA TYR A 37 8.94 -2.36 -3.31
C TYR A 37 8.65 -3.26 -2.12
N SER A 38 7.54 -3.03 -1.40
CA SER A 38 7.15 -3.91 -0.29
C SER A 38 6.87 -5.34 -0.75
N LEU A 39 6.22 -5.52 -1.90
CA LEU A 39 6.05 -6.84 -2.54
C LEU A 39 7.41 -7.51 -2.81
N ALA A 40 8.36 -6.79 -3.41
CA ALA A 40 9.68 -7.32 -3.73
C ALA A 40 10.50 -7.68 -2.48
N ILE A 41 10.48 -6.81 -1.46
CA ILE A 41 11.17 -7.02 -0.17
C ILE A 41 10.57 -8.22 0.57
N GLN A 42 9.25 -8.34 0.59
CA GLN A 42 8.58 -9.47 1.22
C GLN A 42 8.94 -10.78 0.53
N LEU A 43 8.89 -10.83 -0.81
CA LEU A 43 9.32 -12.01 -1.57
C LEU A 43 10.79 -12.33 -1.33
N PHE A 44 11.65 -11.32 -1.25
CA PHE A 44 13.07 -11.51 -0.94
C PHE A 44 13.26 -12.20 0.42
N PHE A 45 12.58 -11.75 1.48
CA PHE A 45 12.69 -12.40 2.79
C PHE A 45 12.11 -13.82 2.80
N MET A 46 10.99 -14.05 2.12
CA MET A 46 10.41 -15.39 2.01
C MET A 46 11.35 -16.35 1.25
N VAL A 47 11.96 -15.90 0.16
CA VAL A 47 12.97 -16.67 -0.59
C VAL A 47 14.24 -16.89 0.24
N ALA A 48 14.62 -15.93 1.08
CA ALA A 48 15.74 -16.07 2.01
C ALA A 48 15.47 -17.03 3.18
N GLY A 49 14.29 -17.66 3.24
CA GLY A 49 13.95 -18.69 4.22
C GLY A 49 13.37 -18.16 5.53
N PHE A 50 13.01 -16.87 5.60
CA PHE A 50 12.27 -16.34 6.75
C PHE A 50 10.82 -16.85 6.73
N ASP A 51 10.26 -17.11 7.90
CA ASP A 51 8.83 -17.43 8.01
C ASP A 51 7.97 -16.22 7.60
N ALA A 52 6.70 -16.50 7.29
CA ALA A 52 5.77 -15.49 6.78
C ALA A 52 5.59 -14.31 7.75
N TRP A 53 5.58 -14.55 9.06
CA TRP A 53 5.39 -13.47 10.03
C TRP A 53 6.65 -12.62 10.19
N THR A 54 7.81 -13.25 10.31
CA THR A 54 9.08 -12.52 10.43
C THR A 54 9.34 -11.67 9.18
N SER A 55 9.10 -12.22 7.99
CA SER A 55 9.22 -11.48 6.73
C SER A 55 8.27 -10.27 6.66
N ILE A 56 6.99 -10.41 7.06
CA ILE A 56 6.04 -9.28 7.12
C ILE A 56 6.58 -8.17 8.03
N VAL A 57 7.00 -8.53 9.24
CA VAL A 57 7.48 -7.56 10.22
C VAL A 57 8.69 -6.81 9.68
N LEU A 58 9.66 -7.52 9.09
CA LEU A 58 10.84 -6.90 8.48
C LEU A 58 10.48 -5.97 7.33
N THR A 59 9.60 -6.39 6.42
CA THR A 59 9.13 -5.56 5.30
C THR A 59 8.46 -4.28 5.78
N LEU A 60 7.57 -4.38 6.76
CA LEU A 60 6.88 -3.23 7.34
C LEU A 60 7.83 -2.31 8.11
N CYS A 61 8.80 -2.87 8.83
CA CYS A 61 9.84 -2.09 9.52
C CYS A 61 10.69 -1.30 8.51
N ILE A 62 11.07 -1.89 7.38
CA ILE A 62 11.81 -1.18 6.32
C ILE A 62 10.96 -0.06 5.73
N GLY A 63 9.70 -0.33 5.40
CA GLY A 63 8.77 0.69 4.91
C GLY A 63 8.57 1.85 5.90
N TYR A 64 8.41 1.51 7.18
CA TYR A 64 8.27 2.51 8.25
C TYR A 64 9.55 3.32 8.45
N ALA A 65 10.73 2.68 8.41
CA ALA A 65 12.01 3.37 8.51
C ALA A 65 12.23 4.34 7.34
N LYS A 66 11.80 3.97 6.13
CA LYS A 66 11.79 4.87 4.97
C LYS A 66 10.88 6.08 5.22
N GLU A 67 9.68 5.89 5.76
CA GLU A 67 8.77 7.00 6.04
C GLU A 67 9.29 7.93 7.16
N ILE A 68 9.95 7.39 8.20
CA ILE A 68 10.65 8.22 9.19
C ILE A 68 11.77 9.03 8.53
N TRP A 69 12.53 8.41 7.62
CA TRP A 69 13.59 9.09 6.89
C TRP A 69 13.03 10.24 6.05
N ASP A 70 11.94 10.00 5.33
CA ASP A 70 11.28 11.01 4.50
C ASP A 70 10.61 12.13 5.32
N GLU A 71 10.23 11.85 6.57
CA GLU A 71 9.78 12.89 7.50
C GLU A 71 10.89 13.86 7.87
N HIS A 72 12.12 13.36 8.04
CA HIS A 72 13.27 14.17 8.46
C HIS A 72 13.99 14.87 7.30
N PHE A 73 13.97 14.26 6.11
CA PHE A 73 14.80 14.71 4.97
C PHE A 73 14.03 14.96 3.67
N GLY A 74 12.71 14.72 3.64
CA GLY A 74 11.94 14.66 2.40
C GLY A 74 10.51 15.20 2.51
N SER A 75 9.57 14.45 1.93
CA SER A 75 8.18 14.88 1.69
C SER A 75 7.23 14.78 2.89
N GLY A 76 7.69 14.28 4.04
CA GLY A 76 6.84 14.05 5.22
C GLY A 76 6.35 12.61 5.35
N PHE A 77 5.78 12.29 6.51
CA PHE A 77 5.23 10.98 6.84
C PHE A 77 3.83 10.75 6.25
N CYS A 78 3.58 9.63 5.57
CA CYS A 78 2.28 9.29 5.00
C CYS A 78 1.73 7.92 5.42
N TRP A 79 0.57 7.91 6.09
CA TRP A 79 -0.14 6.66 6.45
C TRP A 79 -0.62 5.84 5.24
N HIS A 80 -0.87 6.47 4.09
CA HIS A 80 -1.26 5.74 2.88
C HIS A 80 -0.10 4.91 2.31
N ASP A 81 1.15 5.32 2.56
CA ASP A 81 2.33 4.56 2.17
C ASP A 81 2.51 3.31 3.02
N GLN A 82 2.24 3.44 4.32
CA GLN A 82 2.22 2.29 5.21
C GLN A 82 1.11 1.30 4.85
N LEU A 83 -0.04 1.77 4.38
CA LEU A 83 -1.07 0.88 3.86
C LEU A 83 -0.63 0.19 2.56
N ALA A 84 0.01 0.91 1.62
CA ALA A 84 0.56 0.31 0.41
C ALA A 84 1.63 -0.75 0.72
N ASN A 85 2.48 -0.50 1.72
CA ASN A 85 3.49 -1.44 2.22
C ASN A 85 2.85 -2.72 2.77
N LEU A 86 1.79 -2.59 3.57
CA LEU A 86 1.05 -3.74 4.10
C LEU A 86 0.38 -4.54 2.98
N LEU A 87 -0.25 -3.87 2.01
CA LEU A 87 -0.91 -4.54 0.89
C LEU A 87 0.09 -5.31 0.02
N GLY A 88 1.27 -4.75 -0.25
CA GLY A 88 2.33 -5.43 -0.99
C GLY A 88 2.83 -6.68 -0.25
N ALA A 89 3.05 -6.58 1.06
CA ALA A 89 3.47 -7.72 1.87
C ALA A 89 2.42 -8.85 1.92
N LEU A 90 1.14 -8.52 2.09
CA LEU A 90 0.05 -9.51 2.07
C LEU A 90 -0.12 -10.13 0.68
N TYR A 91 0.04 -9.35 -0.38
CA TYR A 91 -0.03 -9.85 -1.75
C TYR A 91 1.08 -10.85 -2.04
N ALA A 92 2.31 -10.60 -1.56
CA ALA A 92 3.44 -11.54 -1.68
C ALA A 92 3.14 -12.90 -1.05
N ILE A 93 2.51 -12.92 0.12
CA ILE A 93 2.08 -14.15 0.79
C ILE A 93 1.05 -14.89 -0.04
N GLY A 94 0.05 -14.15 -0.55
CA GLY A 94 -0.93 -14.69 -1.49
C GLY A 94 -0.26 -15.38 -2.68
N LEU A 95 0.73 -14.72 -3.30
CA LEU A 95 1.49 -15.28 -4.42
C LEU A 95 2.30 -16.52 -4.03
N TRP A 96 2.94 -16.52 -2.85
CA TRP A 96 3.73 -17.64 -2.36
C TRP A 96 2.91 -18.91 -2.18
N HIS A 97 1.65 -18.76 -1.77
CA HIS A 97 0.72 -19.89 -1.60
C HIS A 97 0.07 -20.36 -2.92
N ILE A 98 0.31 -19.69 -4.05
CA ILE A 98 -0.15 -20.19 -5.36
C ILE A 98 0.74 -21.38 -5.73
N PRO A 99 0.17 -22.60 -5.92
CA PRO A 99 0.95 -23.81 -6.22
C PRO A 99 1.89 -23.63 -7.43
N ALA A 100 1.48 -22.89 -8.46
CA ALA A 100 2.32 -22.61 -9.62
C ALA A 100 3.62 -21.82 -9.33
N LEU A 101 3.73 -21.17 -8.17
CA LEU A 101 4.85 -20.31 -7.78
C LEU A 101 5.61 -20.82 -6.53
N GLY A 102 5.00 -21.69 -5.72
CA GLY A 102 5.52 -22.10 -4.40
C GLY A 102 6.31 -23.42 -4.33
N HIS A 103 6.53 -24.14 -5.44
CA HIS A 103 7.12 -25.49 -5.41
C HIS A 103 8.65 -25.58 -5.62
N TRP A 104 9.40 -24.48 -5.63
CA TRP A 104 10.85 -24.53 -5.86
C TRP A 104 11.71 -24.69 -4.60
N ALA A 105 11.10 -24.76 -3.40
CA ALA A 105 11.81 -24.69 -2.12
C ALA A 105 11.55 -25.88 -1.17
N THR A 106 11.17 -27.05 -1.68
CA THR A 106 11.18 -28.32 -0.93
C THR A 106 12.13 -29.31 -1.57
#